data_AF-D5MT42-F1
#
_entry.id   AF-D5MT42-F1
#
_cell.length_a   1.000
_cell.length_b   1.000
_cell.length_c   1.000
_cell.angle_alpha   90.00
_cell.angle_beta   90.00
_cell.angle_gamma   90.00
#
_symmetry.space_group_name_H-M   'P 1'
#
loop_
_entity.id
_entity.type
_entity.pdbx_description
1 polymer ?
#
loop_
_entity_poly.entity_id
_entity_poly.type
_entity_poly.pdbx_seq_one_letter_code
_entity_poly.pdbx_strand_id
1 'polypeptide(L)'
;MCTLIQVLADDPFYTKRKTYILVNLNAVAKIIPIYATENNSELWRCTSDHENAKLVTRELSALNGERYYCGNKKELEKIGIVSDTEPEPGKIGFLQQKGTEKTEIEIA
;
A
#
# COMPACT_ATOMS: atom_id res chain seq x y z
N MET A 1 -13.71 16.40 -14.24
CA MET A 1 -12.54 15.70 -14.81
C MET A 1 -12.44 14.33 -14.17
N CYS A 2 -12.10 13.29 -14.93
CA CYS A 2 -11.78 11.98 -14.40
C CYS A 2 -10.29 11.96 -14.08
N THR A 3 -9.92 11.98 -12.79
CA THR A 3 -8.53 11.88 -12.37
C THR A 3 -8.21 10.41 -12.14
N LEU A 4 -7.32 9.86 -12.96
CA LEU A 4 -6.85 8.48 -12.83
C LEU A 4 -5.53 8.47 -12.06
N ILE A 5 -5.41 7.51 -11.13
CA ILE A 5 -4.19 7.25 -10.38
C ILE A 5 -3.74 5.81 -10.62
N GLN A 6 -2.44 5.60 -10.82
CA GLN A 6 -1.85 4.28 -10.91
C GLN A 6 -1.56 3.71 -9.52
N VAL A 7 -2.06 2.50 -9.27
CA VAL A 7 -1.97 1.82 -7.96
C VAL A 7 -1.61 0.36 -8.14
N LEU A 8 -1.00 -0.24 -7.12
CA LEU A 8 -0.75 -1.67 -7.03
C LEU A 8 -2.01 -2.36 -6.48
N ALA A 9 -2.53 -3.34 -7.21
CA ALA A 9 -3.72 -4.11 -6.85
C ALA A 9 -3.56 -5.59 -7.25
N ASP A 10 -4.52 -6.43 -6.88
CA ASP A 10 -4.59 -7.79 -7.41
C ASP A 10 -4.85 -7.77 -8.92
N ASP A 11 -4.16 -8.66 -9.64
CA ASP A 11 -4.36 -8.85 -11.06
C ASP A 11 -5.75 -9.46 -11.32
N PRO A 12 -6.60 -8.82 -12.13
CA PRO A 12 -7.97 -9.30 -12.37
C PRO A 12 -8.02 -10.61 -13.15
N PHE A 13 -6.92 -10.99 -13.83
CA PHE A 13 -6.83 -12.21 -14.65
C PHE A 13 -6.01 -13.31 -13.96
N TYR A 14 -5.08 -12.96 -13.08
CA TYR A 14 -4.18 -13.90 -12.41
C TYR A 14 -4.30 -13.83 -10.89
N THR A 15 -4.95 -14.84 -10.31
CA THR A 15 -5.03 -14.99 -8.85
C THR A 15 -3.64 -15.00 -8.20
N LYS A 16 -3.51 -14.25 -7.10
CA LYS A 16 -2.29 -14.06 -6.29
C LYS A 16 -1.18 -13.21 -6.91
N ARG A 17 -1.36 -12.68 -8.13
CA ARG A 17 -0.40 -11.74 -8.72
C ARG A 17 -0.81 -10.31 -8.40
N LYS A 18 0.16 -9.46 -8.12
CA LYS A 18 -0.05 -8.01 -8.07
C LYS A 18 0.29 -7.37 -9.42
N THR A 19 -0.49 -6.38 -9.83
CA THR A 19 -0.24 -5.59 -11.03
C THR A 19 -0.56 -4.12 -10.79
N TYR A 20 -0.03 -3.25 -11.66
CA TYR A 20 -0.37 -1.84 -11.65
C TYR A 20 -1.62 -1.60 -12.49
N ILE A 21 -2.65 -1.03 -11.85
CA ILE A 21 -3.91 -0.67 -12.52
C ILE A 21 -4.17 0.83 -12.39
N LEU A 22 -5.00 1.37 -13.28
CA LEU A 22 -5.51 2.74 -13.17
C LEU A 22 -6.86 2.71 -12.47
N VAL A 23 -6.99 3.46 -11.38
CA VAL A 23 -8.26 3.62 -10.66
C VAL A 23 -8.74 5.06 -10.74
N ASN A 24 -10.06 5.23 -10.81
CA ASN A 24 -10.68 6.54 -10.76
C ASN A 24 -10.62 7.07 -9.33
N LEU A 25 -10.00 8.24 -9.15
CA LEU A 25 -9.87 8.88 -7.85
C LEU A 25 -11.22 9.10 -7.16
N ASN A 26 -12.28 9.39 -7.92
CA ASN A 26 -13.61 9.59 -7.35
C ASN A 26 -14.19 8.32 -6.70
N ALA A 27 -13.61 7.15 -6.97
CA ALA A 27 -13.97 5.91 -6.32
C ALA A 27 -13.25 5.71 -4.97
N VAL A 28 -12.21 6.50 -4.65
CA VAL A 28 -11.43 6.36 -3.42
C VAL A 28 -12.18 7.03 -2.26
N ALA A 29 -12.56 6.24 -1.27
CA ALA A 29 -13.30 6.69 -0.09
C ALA A 29 -12.36 7.14 1.04
N LYS A 30 -11.23 6.43 1.22
CA LYS A 30 -10.28 6.67 2.32
C LYS A 30 -8.86 6.41 1.86
N ILE A 31 -7.92 7.12 2.47
CA ILE A 31 -6.49 6.93 2.26
C ILE A 31 -5.84 6.74 3.63
N ILE A 32 -5.12 5.63 3.80
CA ILE A 32 -4.58 5.19 5.08
C ILE A 32 -3.06 5.06 4.93
N PRO A 33 -2.25 5.83 5.67
CA PRO A 33 -0.80 5.64 5.66
C PRO A 33 -0.45 4.29 6.30
N ILE A 34 0.45 3.56 5.65
CA ILE A 34 0.93 2.26 6.12
C ILE A 34 2.38 2.43 6.57
N TYR A 35 2.59 2.24 7.86
CA TYR A 35 3.91 2.24 8.47
C TYR A 35 4.43 0.82 8.65
N ALA A 36 5.74 0.65 8.54
CA ALA A 36 6.40 -0.60 8.83
C ALA A 36 7.80 -0.39 9.41
N THR A 37 8.28 -1.37 10.16
CA THR A 37 9.68 -1.50 10.55
C THR A 37 10.36 -2.56 9.68
N GLU A 38 11.62 -2.34 9.34
CA GLU A 38 12.42 -3.33 8.61
C GLU A 38 13.19 -4.22 9.59
N ASN A 39 13.06 -5.54 9.45
CA ASN A 39 13.82 -6.53 10.20
C ASN A 39 14.23 -7.66 9.26
N ASN A 40 15.53 -7.96 9.17
CA ASN A 40 16.08 -8.99 8.25
C ASN A 40 15.59 -8.83 6.80
N SER A 41 15.53 -7.59 6.29
CA SER A 41 15.01 -7.25 4.95
C SER A 41 13.52 -7.54 4.71
N GLU A 42 12.77 -7.83 5.77
CA GLU A 42 11.32 -7.96 5.74
C GLU A 42 10.66 -6.72 6.37
N LEU A 43 9.58 -6.25 5.75
CA LEU A 43 8.80 -5.12 6.24
C LEU A 43 7.62 -5.62 7.09
N TRP A 44 7.61 -5.20 8.35
CA TRP A 44 6.60 -5.58 9.33
C TRP A 44 5.69 -4.40 9.61
N ARG A 45 4.39 -4.53 9.31
CA ARG A 45 3.42 -3.45 9.52
C ARG A 45 3.35 -3.06 10.99
N CYS A 46 3.45 -1.77 11.27
CA CYS A 46 3.41 -1.21 12.62
C CYS A 46 2.52 0.04 12.68
N THR A 47 2.37 0.60 13.88
CA THR A 47 1.79 1.94 14.10
C THR A 47 2.85 3.01 13.87
N SER A 48 2.42 4.26 13.67
CA SER A 48 3.32 5.39 13.37
C SER A 48 4.22 5.80 14.54
N ASP A 49 3.83 5.44 15.76
CA ASP A 49 4.55 5.71 17.01
C ASP A 49 5.53 4.59 17.41
N HIS A 50 5.59 3.50 16.64
CA HIS A 50 6.54 2.42 16.88
C HIS A 50 7.97 2.89 16.62
N GLU A 51 8.92 2.40 17.42
CA GLU A 51 10.35 2.66 17.22
C GLU A 51 10.78 2.21 15.83
N ASN A 52 11.50 3.05 15.09
CA ASN A 52 11.93 2.82 13.71
C ASN A 52 10.80 2.71 12.66
N ALA A 53 9.57 3.14 12.97
CA ALA A 53 8.48 3.15 11.99
C ALA A 53 8.82 4.03 10.78
N LYS A 54 8.71 3.46 9.57
CA LYS A 54 8.84 4.18 8.30
C LYS A 54 7.52 4.11 7.55
N LEU A 55 7.13 5.22 6.92
CA LEU A 55 6.01 5.21 5.97
C LEU A 55 6.42 4.45 4.71
N VAL A 56 5.76 3.33 4.41
CA VAL A 56 6.13 2.45 3.29
C VAL A 56 5.16 2.52 2.12
N THR A 57 3.89 2.84 2.36
CA THR A 57 2.91 3.07 1.28
C THR A 57 1.65 3.73 1.85
N ARG A 58 0.67 3.98 0.98
CA ARG A 58 -0.69 4.33 1.37
C ARG A 58 -1.67 3.30 0.83
N GLU A 59 -2.57 2.82 1.68
CA GLU A 59 -3.72 2.02 1.26
C GLU A 59 -4.84 2.97 0.84
N LEU A 60 -5.36 2.78 -0.36
CA LEU A 60 -6.51 3.48 -0.91
C LEU A 60 -7.69 2.52 -0.83
N SER A 61 -8.65 2.82 0.04
CA SER A 61 -9.90 2.06 0.15
C SER A 61 -10.95 2.71 -0.73
N ALA A 62 -11.49 1.95 -1.69
CA ALA A 62 -12.56 2.40 -2.57
C ALA A 62 -13.95 2.28 -1.92
N LEU A 63 -14.92 3.00 -2.48
CA LEU A 63 -16.33 3.00 -2.03
C LEU A 63 -16.99 1.62 -2.12
N ASN A 64 -16.53 0.78 -3.06
CA ASN A 64 -16.98 -0.60 -3.24
C ASN A 64 -16.27 -1.60 -2.29
N GLY A 65 -15.37 -1.13 -1.42
CA GLY A 65 -14.60 -1.97 -0.49
C GLY A 65 -13.30 -2.55 -1.06
N GLU A 66 -12.98 -2.30 -2.33
CA GLU A 66 -11.68 -2.69 -2.89
C GLU A 66 -10.53 -1.91 -2.25
N ARG A 67 -9.37 -2.55 -2.15
CA ARG A 67 -8.16 -1.97 -1.56
C ARG A 67 -7.05 -1.95 -2.58
N TYR A 68 -6.42 -0.79 -2.71
CA TYR A 68 -5.26 -0.59 -3.57
C TYR A 68 -4.11 0.00 -2.76
N TYR A 69 -2.90 -0.09 -3.28
CA TYR A 69 -1.72 0.45 -2.61
C TYR A 69 -0.98 1.42 -3.53
N CYS A 70 -0.61 2.59 -3.02
CA CYS A 70 0.13 3.59 -3.77
C CYS A 70 1.30 4.14 -2.94
N GLY A 71 2.52 3.82 -3.36
CA GLY A 71 3.76 4.41 -2.85
C GLY A 71 4.37 5.45 -3.79
N ASN A 72 3.89 5.55 -5.04
CA ASN A 72 4.45 6.47 -6.03
C ASN A 72 4.06 7.92 -5.71
N LYS A 73 5.05 8.76 -5.41
CA LYS A 73 4.84 10.16 -5.06
C LYS A 73 4.08 10.95 -6.13
N LYS A 74 4.43 10.81 -7.40
CA LYS A 74 3.77 11.53 -8.50
C LYS A 74 2.30 11.15 -8.63
N GLU A 75 1.96 9.90 -8.35
CA GLU A 75 0.58 9.42 -8.34
C GLU A 75 -0.18 9.96 -7.12
N LEU A 76 0.45 10.02 -5.95
CA LEU A 76 -0.11 10.61 -4.74
C LEU A 76 -0.32 12.14 -4.84
N GLU A 77 0.55 12.85 -5.55
CA GLU A 77 0.43 14.29 -5.78
C GLU A 77 -0.83 14.62 -6.62
N LYS A 78 -1.22 13.75 -7.57
CA LYS A 78 -2.46 13.92 -8.36
C LYS A 78 -3.72 13.96 -7.49
N ILE A 79 -3.63 13.43 -6.27
CA ILE A 79 -4.75 13.29 -5.34
C ILE A 79 -4.61 14.22 -4.12
N GLY A 80 -3.71 15.21 -4.22
CA GLY A 80 -3.51 16.24 -3.19
C GLY A 80 -2.67 15.78 -2.00
N ILE A 81 -2.04 14.60 -2.08
CA ILE A 81 -1.13 14.13 -1.04
C ILE A 81 0.29 14.55 -1.40
N VAL A 82 0.76 15.57 -0.71
CA VAL A 82 2.16 15.99 -0.74
C VAL A 82 2.89 15.23 0.36
N SER A 83 3.81 14.34 -0.02
CA SER A 83 4.61 13.55 0.90
C SER A 83 6.05 14.03 0.82
N ASP A 84 6.60 14.51 1.94
CA ASP A 84 8.04 14.87 2.05
C ASP A 84 8.93 13.61 2.09
N THR A 85 8.31 12.47 2.36
CA THR A 85 8.93 11.14 2.37
C THR A 85 8.44 10.35 1.18
N GLU A 86 9.35 10.01 0.26
CA GLU A 86 9.13 8.95 -0.73
C GLU A 86 9.35 7.61 -0.02
N PRO A 87 8.36 6.70 -0.01
CA PRO A 87 8.65 5.35 0.41
C PRO A 87 9.66 4.73 -0.56
N GLU A 88 10.74 4.17 -0.04
CA GLU A 88 11.72 3.48 -0.87
C GLU A 88 11.00 2.37 -1.68
N PRO A 89 11.25 2.26 -3.00
CA PRO A 89 10.66 1.23 -3.84
C PRO A 89 11.26 -0.15 -3.49
N GLY A 90 10.85 -0.70 -2.36
CA GLY A 90 11.19 -2.04 -1.86
C GLY A 90 10.00 -2.97 -1.96
N LYS A 91 10.25 -4.25 -2.20
CA LYS A 91 9.26 -5.32 -2.36
C LYS A 91 8.32 -5.36 -1.15
N ILE A 92 7.13 -4.79 -1.31
CA ILE A 92 6.14 -4.74 -0.23
C ILE A 92 5.44 -6.10 -0.15
N GLY A 93 6.06 -7.03 0.57
CA GLY A 93 5.37 -8.18 1.16
C GLY A 93 4.88 -7.79 2.55
N PHE A 94 3.56 -7.70 2.74
CA PHE A 94 2.99 -7.42 4.07
C PHE A 94 2.76 -8.73 4.83
N LEU A 95 3.59 -9.02 5.83
CA LEU A 95 3.25 -10.03 6.83
C LEU A 95 2.46 -9.34 7.95
N GLN A 96 1.19 -9.72 8.08
CA GLN A 96 0.34 -9.25 9.18
C GLN A 96 0.68 -10.09 10.41
N GLN A 97 1.33 -9.49 11.42
CA GLN A 97 1.53 -10.17 12.70
C GLN A 97 0.18 -10.23 13.43
N LYS A 98 -0.62 -11.27 13.18
CA LYS A 98 -1.65 -11.68 14.14
C LYS A 98 -0.90 -12.22 15.36
N GLY A 99 -1.30 -11.76 16.54
CA GLY A 99 -0.87 -12.38 17.78
C GLY A 99 -0.97 -13.90 17.66
N THR A 100 0.17 -14.55 17.85
CA THR A 100 0.31 -15.99 18.11
C THR A 100 -0.05 -17.01 17.03
N GLU A 101 -0.09 -16.67 15.74
CA GLU A 101 -0.04 -17.71 14.69
C GLU A 101 0.56 -17.16 13.39
N LYS A 102 1.71 -17.71 13.00
CA LYS A 102 2.40 -17.40 11.74
C LYS A 102 1.56 -17.92 10.59
N THR A 103 0.84 -17.05 9.90
CA THR A 103 0.32 -17.37 8.56
C THR A 103 1.25 -16.71 7.55
N GLU A 104 2.10 -17.50 6.92
CA GLU A 104 2.87 -17.09 5.76
C GLU A 104 1.90 -16.74 4.64
N ILE A 105 1.90 -15.48 4.20
CA ILE A 105 1.29 -15.09 2.93
C ILE A 105 2.44 -14.94 1.96
N GLU A 106 2.75 -16.03 1.27
CA GLU A 106 3.69 -16.05 0.16
C GLU A 106 3.07 -15.29 -1.03
N ILE A 107 3.71 -14.21 -1.45
CA ILE A 107 3.33 -13.45 -2.65
C ILE A 107 4.45 -13.66 -3.65
N ALA A 108 4.15 -14.41 -4.72
CA ALA A 108 5.00 -14.59 -5.89
C ALA A 108 4.90 -13.40 -6.86
#